data_AF-A0AAW3MQS3-F1
#
_entry.id   AF-A0AAW3MQS3-F1
#
_cell.length_a   1.000
_cell.length_b   1.000
_cell.length_c   1.000
_cell.angle_alpha   90.00
_cell.angle_beta   90.00
_cell.angle_gamma   90.00
#
_symmetry.space_group_name_H-M   'P 1'
#
loop_
_entity.id
_entity.type
_entity.pdbx_description
1 polymer ?
#
loop_
_entity_poly.entity_id
_entity_poly.type
_entity_poly.pdbx_seq_one_letter_code
_entity_poly.pdbx_strand_id
1 'polypeptide(L)'
;MKTSLHFVAPSDLSVGTVRIQGEGQTIADWVATPGNRTFQGYDLKPGIYSAEIGPAGVSPQSVVFEIVEGQPNHVVLPSFSALASSGSNTSFFDADRLQTVAEVPRSISLDILETPGLPAYRSDAFSESVRENLLDSAGARLVDVSSERRRITIGLSEEQRGRESFDTFAGESRTALFSGRFEIELPTDPRRDPWAGHRVRLSAAIEQVRIERCLLPLYRGGTRIMVAAPPFAPADLELGIVPADPRLRALARALDAGTSAEAAAVRDDVVGKGDPAAQLADAADPWAAMLVGLLAIRFPEIFPPIERTWADRLAERASWAFDAHVIRASQALSSAQDAAPDAQNEAVAAAIAFLADAQVAGSPYYRYTNQLFAEMAAGIADYLKMNQSGVEPAAAARFGRLYGRWHRELPLQRGAGWTFTWLARDLAALKERNVLVPNRHASGRLRRRDTLILFEGQVSAGQIAIIGAGPDALREAPNGDVIHSTLDERPEDAPEHGLSRMPALSRAPGPDEDPNRGRFGGRAAEGGFHLTAAFEPTEHRDWATVILTVEAERSVRIGLGDFAWFVLHPTFAPSALKVAFRGNRARLRIQAWGGFTVGVWLPKAGVELECDLAKIESAPDIMKLR
;
A
#
# COMPACT_ATOMS: atom_id res chain seq x y z
N MET A 1 -17.60 42.30 3.80
CA MET A 1 -18.34 41.24 4.53
C MET A 1 -17.33 40.28 5.14
N LYS A 2 -17.70 39.43 6.10
CA LYS A 2 -16.74 38.46 6.67
C LYS A 2 -16.61 37.25 5.74
N THR A 3 -15.38 36.87 5.44
CA THR A 3 -14.98 35.66 4.73
C THR A 3 -14.51 34.63 5.74
N SER A 4 -14.85 33.36 5.55
CA SER A 4 -14.34 32.27 6.36
C SER A 4 -13.90 31.10 5.49
N LEU A 5 -12.88 30.40 5.95
CA LEU A 5 -12.40 29.15 5.37
C LEU A 5 -12.50 28.06 6.43
N HIS A 6 -13.16 26.97 6.08
CA HIS A 6 -13.10 25.70 6.78
C HIS A 6 -12.45 24.68 5.86
N PHE A 7 -11.17 24.40 6.10
CA PHE A 7 -10.38 23.48 5.32
C PHE A 7 -10.21 22.15 6.06
N VAL A 8 -10.40 21.03 5.36
CA VAL A 8 -10.18 19.68 5.88
C VAL A 8 -9.23 18.94 4.97
N ALA A 9 -8.04 18.60 5.50
CA ALA A 9 -7.05 17.81 4.79
C ALA A 9 -7.54 16.37 4.52
N PRO A 10 -6.90 15.61 3.61
CA PRO A 10 -7.36 14.28 3.20
C PRO A 10 -7.66 13.33 4.34
N SER A 11 -8.71 12.51 4.16
CA SER A 11 -9.21 11.62 5.20
C SER A 11 -8.26 10.47 5.58
N ASP A 12 -7.32 10.15 4.70
CA ASP A 12 -6.30 9.10 4.84
C ASP A 12 -4.90 9.66 5.13
N LEU A 13 -4.77 10.99 5.29
CA LEU A 13 -3.55 11.64 5.75
C LEU A 13 -3.26 11.20 7.19
N SER A 14 -2.17 10.46 7.37
CA SER A 14 -1.78 9.96 8.69
C SER A 14 -0.86 10.91 9.43
N VAL A 15 0.24 11.34 8.81
CA VAL A 15 1.10 12.41 9.33
C VAL A 15 1.76 13.10 8.15
N GLY A 16 1.85 14.43 8.19
CA GLY A 16 2.54 15.21 7.18
C GLY A 16 2.30 16.71 7.33
N THR A 17 2.92 17.48 6.45
CA THR A 17 2.77 18.94 6.42
C THR A 17 1.55 19.33 5.58
N VAL A 18 0.82 20.32 6.06
CA VAL A 18 -0.23 21.00 5.29
C VAL A 18 0.08 22.49 5.31
N ARG A 19 0.25 23.06 4.13
CA ARG A 19 0.54 24.49 3.94
C ARG A 19 -0.53 25.12 3.07
N ILE A 20 -1.21 26.14 3.59
CA ILE A 20 -2.18 26.94 2.85
C ILE A 20 -1.53 28.27 2.50
N GLN A 21 -1.53 28.60 1.21
CA GLN A 21 -1.03 29.86 0.68
C GLN A 21 -2.16 30.62 -0.02
N GLY A 22 -2.15 31.94 0.10
CA GLY A 22 -3.04 32.85 -0.62
C GLY A 22 -2.39 34.22 -0.70
N GLU A 23 -2.59 34.94 -1.81
CA GLU A 23 -2.04 36.28 -2.02
C GLU A 23 -0.49 36.35 -1.84
N GLY A 24 0.22 35.27 -2.18
CA GLY A 24 1.68 35.17 -2.02
C GLY A 24 2.16 35.04 -0.58
N GLN A 25 1.26 34.82 0.40
CA GLN A 25 1.60 34.62 1.80
C GLN A 25 1.16 33.25 2.31
N THR A 26 1.90 32.71 3.28
CA THR A 26 1.50 31.51 4.01
C THR A 26 0.47 31.88 5.07
N ILE A 27 -0.73 31.33 4.93
CA ILE A 27 -1.88 31.57 5.79
C ILE A 27 -1.91 30.57 6.94
N ALA A 28 -1.53 29.32 6.65
CA ALA A 28 -1.40 28.25 7.62
C ALA A 28 -0.26 27.33 7.20
N ASP A 29 0.50 26.84 8.17
CA ASP A 29 1.51 25.80 8.01
C ASP A 29 1.55 24.98 9.29
N TRP A 30 1.17 23.71 9.20
CA TRP A 30 1.16 22.83 10.37
C TRP A 30 1.43 21.37 9.99
N VAL A 31 1.84 20.59 10.99
CA VAL A 31 1.89 19.13 10.88
C VAL A 31 0.51 18.58 11.20
N ALA A 32 -0.15 18.05 10.17
CA ALA A 32 -1.43 17.40 10.31
C ALA A 32 -1.25 15.95 10.80
N THR A 33 -2.13 15.54 11.72
CA THR A 33 -2.23 14.17 12.27
C THR A 33 -3.68 13.68 12.11
N PRO A 34 -4.04 12.41 12.36
CA PRO A 34 -5.41 11.94 12.13
C PRO A 34 -6.43 12.66 13.02
N GLY A 35 -6.00 13.14 14.19
CA GLY A 35 -6.80 13.94 15.11
C GLY A 35 -6.81 15.44 14.82
N ASN A 36 -5.91 15.93 13.97
CA ASN A 36 -5.73 17.36 13.69
C ASN A 36 -5.50 17.62 12.19
N ARG A 37 -6.60 17.71 11.43
CA ARG A 37 -6.59 17.89 9.96
C ARG A 37 -7.33 19.13 9.49
N THR A 38 -7.91 19.87 10.42
CA THR A 38 -8.84 20.95 10.13
C THR A 38 -8.17 22.29 10.38
N PHE A 39 -8.32 23.21 9.45
CA PHE A 39 -7.96 24.61 9.62
C PHE A 39 -9.21 25.47 9.51
N GLN A 40 -9.35 26.43 10.44
CA GLN A 40 -10.42 27.41 10.41
C GLN A 40 -9.82 28.82 10.42
N GLY A 41 -10.10 29.59 9.37
CA GLY A 41 -9.65 30.97 9.19
C GLY A 41 -10.85 31.91 9.01
N TYR A 42 -10.69 33.15 9.47
CA TYR A 42 -11.68 34.22 9.35
C TYR A 42 -11.02 35.47 8.76
N ASP A 43 -11.81 36.31 8.13
CA ASP A 43 -11.40 37.60 7.54
C ASP A 43 -10.28 37.46 6.49
N LEU A 44 -10.30 36.36 5.73
CA LEU A 44 -9.38 36.09 4.62
C LEU A 44 -9.75 36.91 3.38
N LYS A 45 -8.77 37.37 2.59
CA LYS A 45 -9.10 38.10 1.36
C LYS A 45 -9.80 37.15 0.37
N PRO A 46 -10.89 37.57 -0.31
CA PRO A 46 -11.42 36.81 -1.43
C PRO A 46 -10.34 36.65 -2.51
N GLY A 47 -10.24 35.49 -3.14
CA GLY A 47 -9.20 35.21 -4.15
C GLY A 47 -8.83 33.74 -4.25
N ILE A 48 -7.75 33.46 -4.98
CA ILE A 48 -7.24 32.10 -5.22
C ILE A 48 -6.24 31.70 -4.14
N TYR A 49 -6.44 30.50 -3.62
CA TYR A 49 -5.62 29.88 -2.59
C TYR A 49 -5.13 28.52 -3.08
N SER A 50 -4.00 28.07 -2.54
CA SER A 50 -3.47 26.73 -2.76
C SER A 50 -3.13 26.06 -1.45
N ALA A 51 -3.59 24.83 -1.26
CA ALA A 51 -3.16 23.95 -0.19
C ALA A 51 -2.16 22.92 -0.73
N GLU A 52 -0.94 22.92 -0.19
CA GLU A 52 0.04 21.86 -0.40
C GLU A 52 -0.09 20.84 0.72
N ILE A 53 -0.26 19.56 0.36
CA ILE A 53 -0.39 18.43 1.27
C ILE A 53 0.82 17.53 1.05
N GLY A 54 1.73 17.49 2.02
CA GLY A 54 2.96 16.70 2.00
C GLY A 54 2.97 15.63 3.09
N PRO A 55 2.38 14.44 2.86
CA PRO A 55 2.51 13.33 3.80
C PRO A 55 3.97 12.92 3.99
N ALA A 56 4.36 12.54 5.21
CA ALA A 56 5.72 12.10 5.50
C ALA A 56 6.16 10.97 4.54
N GLY A 57 7.33 11.15 3.92
CA GLY A 57 7.94 10.21 2.98
C GLY A 57 7.25 10.10 1.60
N VAL A 58 6.30 10.97 1.27
CA VAL A 58 5.56 10.94 -0.01
C VAL A 58 5.63 12.30 -0.70
N SER A 59 5.62 12.30 -2.04
CA SER A 59 5.61 13.53 -2.83
C SER A 59 4.34 14.35 -2.56
N PRO A 60 4.44 15.67 -2.35
CA PRO A 60 3.30 16.50 -2.02
C PRO A 60 2.31 16.63 -3.19
N GLN A 61 1.05 16.90 -2.85
CA GLN A 61 -0.02 17.21 -3.80
C GLN A 61 -0.55 18.61 -3.51
N SER A 62 -0.85 19.39 -4.54
CA SER A 62 -1.40 20.73 -4.43
C SER A 62 -2.86 20.75 -4.85
N VAL A 63 -3.72 21.39 -4.06
CA VAL A 63 -5.12 21.65 -4.41
C VAL A 63 -5.37 23.15 -4.43
N VAL A 64 -5.82 23.64 -5.58
CA VAL A 64 -6.18 25.05 -5.79
C VAL A 64 -7.67 25.24 -5.54
N PHE A 65 -8.05 26.29 -4.83
CA PHE A 65 -9.44 26.62 -4.51
C PHE A 65 -9.65 28.14 -4.44
N GLU A 66 -10.90 28.57 -4.56
CA GLU A 66 -11.29 29.98 -4.46
C GLU A 66 -11.99 30.26 -3.13
N ILE A 67 -11.70 31.42 -2.54
CA ILE A 67 -12.44 31.97 -1.41
C ILE A 67 -13.35 33.09 -1.92
N VAL A 68 -14.65 32.91 -1.76
CA VAL A 68 -15.68 33.86 -2.20
C VAL A 68 -16.19 34.70 -1.02
N GLU A 69 -16.40 35.99 -1.27
CA GLU A 69 -16.96 36.91 -0.28
C GLU A 69 -18.43 36.57 0.06
N GLY A 70 -18.77 36.61 1.36
CA GLY A 70 -20.16 36.47 1.82
C GLY A 70 -20.70 35.04 1.86
N GLN A 71 -19.87 34.03 1.59
CA GLN A 71 -20.22 32.61 1.73
C GLN A 71 -19.23 31.87 2.64
N PRO A 72 -19.68 30.82 3.35
CA PRO A 72 -18.78 29.95 4.10
C PRO A 72 -18.04 29.01 3.13
N ASN A 73 -16.71 29.16 3.02
CA ASN A 73 -15.91 28.36 2.09
C ASN A 73 -15.50 27.05 2.76
N HIS A 74 -16.19 25.96 2.41
CA HIS A 74 -15.93 24.62 2.93
C HIS A 74 -15.12 23.80 1.93
N VAL A 75 -13.82 23.65 2.19
CA VAL A 75 -12.90 22.89 1.34
C VAL A 75 -12.59 21.57 2.02
N VAL A 76 -13.21 20.48 1.56
CA VAL A 76 -13.01 19.13 2.10
C VAL A 76 -12.33 18.27 1.03
N LEU A 77 -11.07 17.91 1.27
CA LEU A 77 -10.29 17.17 0.28
C LEU A 77 -10.66 15.68 0.27
N PRO A 78 -10.61 15.01 -0.90
CA PRO A 78 -10.75 13.56 -1.00
C PRO A 78 -9.52 12.87 -0.39
N SER A 79 -9.47 11.54 -0.48
CA SER A 79 -8.27 10.80 -0.05
C SER A 79 -7.03 11.25 -0.83
N PHE A 80 -5.88 11.23 -0.17
CA PHE A 80 -4.59 11.54 -0.75
C PHE A 80 -4.27 10.58 -1.89
N SER A 81 -4.64 9.30 -1.78
CA SER A 81 -4.56 8.34 -2.88
C SER A 81 -5.31 8.79 -4.13
N ALA A 82 -6.48 9.42 -3.99
CA ALA A 82 -7.26 9.95 -5.11
C ALA A 82 -6.62 11.20 -5.73
N LEU A 83 -6.04 12.08 -4.90
CA LEU A 83 -5.25 13.23 -5.37
C LEU A 83 -4.05 12.76 -6.20
N ALA A 84 -3.27 11.82 -5.65
CA ALA A 84 -2.09 11.25 -6.30
C ALA A 84 -2.41 10.46 -7.57
N SER A 85 -3.64 9.93 -7.73
CA SER A 85 -4.05 9.18 -8.93
C SER A 85 -4.43 10.05 -10.12
N SER A 86 -4.54 11.37 -9.95
CA SER A 86 -4.93 12.29 -11.03
C SER A 86 -3.90 12.33 -12.18
N GLY A 87 -2.64 11.94 -11.92
CA GLY A 87 -1.54 12.03 -12.88
C GLY A 87 -0.90 13.41 -12.98
N SER A 88 -1.38 14.38 -12.19
CA SER A 88 -0.76 15.68 -11.97
C SER A 88 -0.54 15.87 -10.47
N ASN A 89 0.46 16.65 -10.07
CA ASN A 89 0.62 17.05 -8.66
C ASN A 89 -0.30 18.22 -8.27
N THR A 90 -1.16 18.67 -9.18
CA THR A 90 -2.08 19.80 -8.98
C THR A 90 -3.49 19.37 -9.35
N SER A 91 -4.43 19.60 -8.44
CA SER A 91 -5.87 19.40 -8.61
C SER A 91 -6.63 20.66 -8.20
N PHE A 92 -7.93 20.71 -8.47
CA PHE A 92 -8.76 21.89 -8.21
C PHE A 92 -10.02 21.52 -7.42
N PHE A 93 -10.40 22.37 -6.47
CA PHE A 93 -11.65 22.23 -5.73
C PHE A 93 -12.76 23.05 -6.39
N ASP A 94 -13.84 22.38 -6.81
CA ASP A 94 -15.03 23.02 -7.36
C ASP A 94 -15.99 23.39 -6.22
N ALA A 95 -16.03 24.68 -5.87
CA ALA A 95 -16.83 25.22 -4.78
C ALA A 95 -18.34 25.01 -4.98
N ASP A 96 -18.83 25.03 -6.22
CA ASP A 96 -20.25 24.83 -6.53
C ASP A 96 -20.71 23.40 -6.21
N ARG A 97 -19.78 22.46 -6.21
CA ARG A 97 -20.03 21.02 -6.12
C ARG A 97 -19.48 20.37 -4.88
N LEU A 98 -18.65 21.10 -4.14
CA LEU A 98 -17.92 20.61 -2.97
C LEU A 98 -17.10 19.35 -3.31
N GLN A 99 -16.45 19.33 -4.49
CA GLN A 99 -15.70 18.17 -4.98
C GLN A 99 -14.37 18.58 -5.62
N THR A 100 -13.37 17.71 -5.52
CA THR A 100 -12.07 17.91 -6.19
C THR A 100 -12.04 17.23 -7.54
N VAL A 101 -11.51 17.93 -8.53
CA VAL A 101 -11.40 17.53 -9.93
C VAL A 101 -9.97 17.74 -10.46
N ALA A 102 -9.61 17.03 -11.52
CA ALA A 102 -8.31 17.16 -12.17
C ALA A 102 -8.22 18.37 -13.12
N GLU A 103 -9.35 18.84 -13.64
CA GLU A 103 -9.44 19.95 -14.59
C GLU A 103 -9.87 21.24 -13.88
N VAL A 104 -9.51 22.40 -14.45
CA VAL A 104 -9.90 23.71 -13.91
C VAL A 104 -11.43 23.84 -13.94
N PRO A 105 -12.10 23.99 -12.78
CA PRO A 105 -13.52 24.22 -12.71
C PRO A 105 -13.88 25.55 -13.38
N ARG A 106 -15.09 25.63 -13.95
CA ARG A 106 -15.60 26.88 -14.51
C ARG A 106 -15.80 27.99 -13.48
N SER A 107 -15.90 27.62 -12.20
CA SER A 107 -15.98 28.55 -11.08
C SER A 107 -14.67 29.32 -10.88
N ILE A 108 -13.52 28.75 -11.25
CA ILE A 108 -12.22 29.43 -11.15
C ILE A 108 -11.99 30.30 -12.39
N SER A 109 -11.98 31.62 -12.22
CA SER A 109 -11.66 32.56 -13.31
C SER A 109 -10.20 32.44 -13.73
N LEU A 110 -9.97 32.04 -14.99
CA LEU A 110 -8.63 31.88 -15.57
C LEU A 110 -7.81 33.19 -15.58
N ASP A 111 -8.47 34.35 -15.65
CA ASP A 111 -7.84 35.68 -15.62
C ASP A 111 -7.06 35.97 -14.32
N ILE A 112 -7.29 35.18 -13.25
CA ILE A 112 -6.65 35.34 -11.93
C ILE A 112 -5.42 34.44 -11.77
N LEU A 113 -5.26 33.39 -12.60
CA LEU A 113 -4.10 32.49 -12.55
C LEU A 113 -2.81 33.11 -13.14
N GLU A 114 -2.90 34.28 -13.79
CA GLU A 114 -1.75 35.06 -14.27
C GLU A 114 -1.09 35.92 -13.16
N THR A 115 -1.58 35.84 -11.91
CA THR A 115 -1.08 36.65 -10.79
C THR A 115 0.24 36.07 -10.23
N PRO A 116 1.32 36.86 -10.08
CA PRO A 116 2.62 36.39 -9.63
C PRO A 116 2.58 36.05 -8.13
N GLY A 117 2.67 34.76 -7.80
CA GLY A 117 2.61 34.29 -6.40
C GLY A 117 2.47 32.77 -6.22
N LEU A 118 2.18 32.02 -7.29
CA LEU A 118 2.22 30.56 -7.29
C LEU A 118 3.69 30.06 -7.32
N PRO A 119 4.04 29.00 -6.58
CA PRO A 119 5.42 28.48 -6.55
C PRO A 119 5.93 28.18 -7.97
N ALA A 120 7.11 28.71 -8.28
CA ALA A 120 7.73 28.77 -9.62
C ALA A 120 8.20 27.41 -10.19
N TYR A 121 7.47 26.33 -9.94
CA TYR A 121 7.62 25.08 -10.67
C TYR A 121 6.34 24.86 -11.49
N ARG A 122 6.25 25.52 -12.67
CA ARG A 122 5.23 25.40 -13.75
C ARG A 122 4.60 26.76 -14.15
N SER A 123 5.39 27.66 -14.73
CA SER A 123 4.83 28.76 -15.55
C SER A 123 4.64 28.37 -17.02
N ASP A 124 5.29 27.30 -17.50
CA ASP A 124 5.22 26.88 -18.91
C ASP A 124 4.01 25.97 -19.23
N ALA A 125 3.18 25.65 -18.23
CA ALA A 125 2.04 24.74 -18.39
C ALA A 125 0.68 25.44 -18.59
N PHE A 126 0.63 26.78 -18.48
CA PHE A 126 -0.65 27.51 -18.38
C PHE A 126 -0.93 28.50 -19.50
N SER A 127 -0.05 28.64 -20.49
CA SER A 127 -0.30 29.42 -21.71
C SER A 127 -0.28 28.51 -22.94
N GLU A 128 -1.28 27.64 -23.06
CA GLU A 128 -1.96 27.39 -24.32
C GLU A 128 -3.11 26.43 -24.04
N SER A 129 -4.32 26.87 -24.39
CA SER A 129 -5.45 26.00 -24.66
C SER A 129 -4.98 24.72 -25.33
N VAL A 130 -5.29 23.55 -24.74
CA VAL A 130 -5.14 22.24 -25.37
C VAL A 130 -6.07 22.18 -26.59
N ARG A 131 -5.63 22.80 -27.68
CA ARG A 131 -5.71 22.18 -28.99
C ARG A 131 -4.78 20.99 -28.90
N GLU A 132 -5.30 19.81 -29.20
CA GLU A 132 -4.48 18.67 -29.63
C GLU A 132 -3.73 19.10 -30.90
N ASN A 133 -2.72 19.94 -30.76
CA ASN A 133 -1.72 20.16 -31.78
C ASN A 133 -0.67 19.08 -31.54
N LEU A 134 -0.69 18.10 -32.43
CA LEU A 134 0.44 17.27 -32.86
C LEU A 134 1.74 17.70 -32.17
N LEU A 135 2.06 17.02 -31.06
CA LEU A 135 3.38 17.12 -30.45
C LEU A 135 4.41 16.80 -31.54
N ASP A 136 5.20 17.82 -31.86
CA ASP A 136 6.30 17.76 -32.81
C ASP A 136 7.24 16.64 -32.33
N SER A 137 7.18 15.52 -33.05
CA SER A 137 7.72 14.21 -32.63
C SER A 137 9.25 14.16 -32.69
N ALA A 138 9.89 15.30 -32.96
CA ALA A 138 11.32 15.42 -33.23
C ALA A 138 12.19 15.66 -31.98
N GLY A 139 11.59 16.06 -30.84
CA GLY A 139 12.34 16.39 -29.61
C GLY A 139 12.13 15.44 -28.43
N ALA A 140 11.06 14.65 -28.42
CA ALA A 140 10.79 13.69 -27.36
C ALA A 140 11.69 12.47 -27.56
N ARG A 141 12.76 12.34 -26.76
CA ARG A 141 13.49 11.08 -26.64
C ARG A 141 12.51 10.02 -26.14
N LEU A 142 12.03 9.17 -27.04
CA LEU A 142 11.33 7.94 -26.68
C LEU A 142 12.27 7.16 -25.76
N VAL A 143 11.93 7.10 -24.47
CA VAL A 143 12.60 6.19 -23.55
C VAL A 143 12.21 4.80 -24.02
N ASP A 144 13.19 3.99 -24.40
CA ASP A 144 12.95 2.60 -24.75
C ASP A 144 12.56 1.85 -23.47
N VAL A 145 11.26 1.65 -23.29
CA VAL A 145 10.68 0.97 -22.14
C VAL A 145 10.48 -0.48 -22.55
N SER A 146 11.18 -1.40 -21.87
CA SER A 146 11.07 -2.83 -22.17
C SER A 146 9.61 -3.29 -22.16
N SER A 147 9.22 -3.97 -23.24
CA SER A 147 7.90 -4.58 -23.43
C SER A 147 7.77 -5.96 -22.79
N GLU A 148 8.80 -6.41 -22.07
CA GLU A 148 8.84 -7.74 -21.46
C GLU A 148 7.71 -7.88 -20.43
N ARG A 149 6.92 -8.95 -20.58
CA ARG A 149 5.83 -9.29 -19.66
C ARG A 149 6.29 -10.46 -18.80
N ARG A 150 6.15 -10.33 -17.49
CA ARG A 150 6.53 -11.37 -16.53
C ARG A 150 5.32 -11.81 -15.74
N ARG A 151 5.13 -13.12 -15.57
CA ARG A 151 4.10 -13.65 -14.67
C ARG A 151 4.42 -13.29 -13.23
N ILE A 152 3.38 -12.89 -12.50
CA ILE A 152 3.45 -12.66 -11.06
C ILE A 152 2.33 -13.39 -10.32
N THR A 153 2.66 -13.86 -9.13
CA THR A 153 1.70 -14.40 -8.18
C THR A 153 1.98 -13.84 -6.79
N ILE A 154 0.94 -13.35 -6.14
CA ILE A 154 0.99 -12.84 -4.77
C ILE A 154 0.09 -13.70 -3.91
N GLY A 155 0.59 -14.11 -2.75
CA GLY A 155 -0.19 -14.94 -1.85
C GLY A 155 0.23 -14.85 -0.40
N LEU A 156 -0.67 -15.34 0.47
CA LEU A 156 -0.53 -15.33 1.92
C LEU A 156 -0.41 -16.75 2.45
N SER A 157 0.50 -16.91 3.40
CA SER A 157 0.63 -18.15 4.16
C SER A 157 0.74 -17.82 5.64
N GLU A 158 0.16 -18.64 6.50
CA GLU A 158 0.12 -18.46 7.94
C GLU A 158 0.89 -19.56 8.65
N GLU A 159 1.64 -19.20 9.69
CA GLU A 159 2.42 -20.17 10.45
C GLU A 159 1.55 -21.12 11.27
N GLN A 160 1.78 -22.43 11.11
CA GLN A 160 1.22 -23.48 11.95
C GLN A 160 2.27 -23.97 12.94
N ARG A 161 1.88 -24.05 14.22
CA ARG A 161 2.59 -24.71 15.35
C ARG A 161 4.08 -24.99 15.10
N GLY A 162 4.94 -24.04 15.46
CA GLY A 162 6.39 -24.18 15.37
C GLY A 162 7.00 -23.36 14.24
N ARG A 163 8.34 -23.40 14.14
CA ARG A 163 9.14 -22.60 13.20
C ARG A 163 9.03 -23.16 11.78
N GLU A 164 8.68 -22.28 10.83
CA GLU A 164 8.82 -22.48 9.37
C GLU A 164 7.79 -23.39 8.68
N SER A 165 6.86 -24.01 9.40
CA SER A 165 5.66 -24.62 8.81
C SER A 165 4.61 -23.55 8.55
N PHE A 166 4.33 -23.30 7.28
CA PHE A 166 3.26 -22.41 6.86
C PHE A 166 2.18 -23.21 6.14
N ASP A 167 0.93 -22.82 6.39
CA ASP A 167 -0.26 -23.31 5.71
C ASP A 167 -1.02 -22.12 5.11
N THR A 168 -2.13 -22.41 4.45
CA THR A 168 -3.02 -21.44 3.84
C THR A 168 -3.55 -20.45 4.88
N PHE A 169 -3.44 -19.15 4.59
CA PHE A 169 -3.98 -18.10 5.45
C PHE A 169 -5.50 -18.20 5.54
N ALA A 170 -6.04 -18.18 6.77
CA ALA A 170 -7.46 -18.40 7.03
C ALA A 170 -8.30 -17.11 7.17
N GLY A 171 -7.69 -15.93 6.97
CA GLY A 171 -8.37 -14.64 7.11
C GLY A 171 -8.96 -14.08 5.82
N GLU A 172 -9.71 -12.99 5.95
CA GLU A 172 -10.33 -12.29 4.82
C GLU A 172 -9.36 -11.35 4.11
N SER A 173 -9.64 -11.06 2.83
CA SER A 173 -8.93 -10.04 2.06
C SER A 173 -9.88 -9.34 1.09
N ARG A 174 -9.63 -8.05 0.85
CA ARG A 174 -10.32 -7.21 -0.13
C ARG A 174 -9.30 -6.67 -1.12
N THR A 175 -9.66 -6.50 -2.39
CA THR A 175 -8.71 -6.08 -3.42
C THR A 175 -9.26 -4.94 -4.28
N ALA A 176 -8.37 -4.07 -4.74
CA ALA A 176 -8.67 -2.95 -5.63
C ALA A 176 -7.53 -2.75 -6.63
N LEU A 177 -7.86 -2.30 -7.85
CA LEU A 177 -6.88 -2.01 -8.90
C LEU A 177 -6.97 -0.54 -9.30
N PHE A 178 -5.84 0.14 -9.22
CA PHE A 178 -5.61 1.48 -9.74
C PHE A 178 -4.66 1.38 -10.94
N SER A 179 -4.58 2.43 -11.75
CA SER A 179 -3.69 2.46 -12.92
C SER A 179 -2.23 2.18 -12.52
N GLY A 180 -1.75 0.95 -12.76
CA GLY A 180 -0.39 0.49 -12.43
C GLY A 180 -0.16 0.05 -10.97
N ARG A 181 -1.21 0.01 -10.13
CA ARG A 181 -1.13 -0.34 -8.70
C ARG A 181 -2.25 -1.27 -8.29
N PHE A 182 -1.92 -2.38 -7.66
CA PHE A 182 -2.84 -3.32 -7.05
C PHE A 182 -2.81 -3.13 -5.52
N GLU A 183 -3.97 -3.02 -4.89
CA GLU A 183 -4.10 -2.89 -3.44
C GLU A 183 -4.85 -4.08 -2.88
N ILE A 184 -4.36 -4.63 -1.77
CA ILE A 184 -5.01 -5.65 -0.95
C ILE A 184 -5.23 -5.03 0.42
N GLU A 185 -6.41 -5.22 1.00
CA GLU A 185 -6.72 -4.86 2.38
C GLU A 185 -7.07 -6.13 3.16
N LEU A 186 -6.39 -6.35 4.26
CA LEU A 186 -6.62 -7.41 5.23
C LEU A 186 -7.30 -6.78 6.45
N PRO A 187 -8.63 -6.92 6.61
CA PRO A 187 -9.32 -6.37 7.78
C PRO A 187 -8.86 -7.05 9.07
N THR A 188 -9.10 -6.39 10.21
CA THR A 188 -8.83 -7.00 11.51
C THR A 188 -9.75 -8.19 11.75
N ASP A 189 -9.17 -9.35 12.06
CA ASP A 189 -9.92 -10.50 12.56
C ASP A 189 -10.21 -10.31 14.07
N PRO A 190 -11.47 -10.11 14.48
CA PRO A 190 -11.81 -9.89 15.88
C PRO A 190 -11.61 -11.13 16.76
N ARG A 191 -11.45 -12.32 16.17
CA ARG A 191 -11.23 -13.58 16.91
C ARG A 191 -9.75 -13.85 17.16
N ARG A 192 -8.86 -13.14 16.48
CA ARG A 192 -7.41 -13.33 16.60
C ARG A 192 -6.89 -12.57 17.81
N ASP A 193 -6.18 -13.28 18.68
CA ASP A 193 -5.36 -12.61 19.70
C ASP A 193 -4.14 -11.96 19.02
N PRO A 194 -3.99 -10.63 19.06
CA PRO A 194 -2.87 -9.96 18.43
C PRO A 194 -1.52 -10.31 19.09
N TRP A 195 -1.52 -10.74 20.35
CA TRP A 195 -0.31 -11.11 21.09
C TRP A 195 0.09 -12.58 20.92
N ALA A 196 -0.77 -13.44 20.35
CA ALA A 196 -0.54 -14.89 20.24
C ALA A 196 0.54 -15.31 19.22
N GLY A 197 1.13 -14.38 18.47
CA GLY A 197 2.31 -14.66 17.64
C GLY A 197 2.06 -15.54 16.42
N HIS A 198 0.82 -15.66 15.95
CA HIS A 198 0.53 -16.28 14.66
C HIS A 198 1.09 -15.40 13.54
N ARG A 199 2.20 -15.81 12.93
CA ARG A 199 2.88 -15.01 11.91
C ARG A 199 2.27 -15.26 10.54
N VAL A 200 1.97 -14.19 9.81
CA VAL A 200 1.54 -14.26 8.42
C VAL A 200 2.68 -13.81 7.52
N ARG A 201 2.81 -14.46 6.37
CA ARG A 201 3.85 -14.17 5.38
C ARG A 201 3.21 -13.85 4.05
N LEU A 202 3.59 -12.70 3.49
CA LEU A 202 3.37 -12.36 2.09
C LEU A 202 4.46 -13.01 1.25
N SER A 203 4.08 -13.66 0.15
CA SER A 203 5.01 -14.11 -0.88
C SER A 203 4.63 -13.46 -2.21
N ALA A 204 5.62 -12.94 -2.93
CA ALA A 204 5.50 -12.45 -4.30
C ALA A 204 6.49 -13.21 -5.18
N ALA A 205 5.99 -14.00 -6.14
CA ALA A 205 6.82 -14.68 -7.13
C ALA A 205 6.80 -13.89 -8.43
N ILE A 206 7.99 -13.56 -8.96
CA ILE A 206 8.16 -12.84 -10.23
C ILE A 206 8.96 -13.73 -11.18
N GLU A 207 8.36 -14.05 -12.32
CA GLU A 207 8.92 -14.95 -13.32
C GLU A 207 10.33 -14.55 -13.78
N GLN A 208 11.26 -15.52 -13.70
CA GLN A 208 12.69 -15.41 -14.04
C GLN A 208 13.46 -14.31 -13.28
N VAL A 209 12.85 -13.71 -12.25
CA VAL A 209 13.49 -12.68 -11.43
C VAL A 209 13.80 -13.24 -10.05
N ARG A 210 12.76 -13.45 -9.22
CA ARG A 210 12.91 -13.86 -7.82
C ARG A 210 11.60 -14.28 -7.17
N ILE A 211 11.71 -14.81 -5.95
CA ILE A 211 10.60 -14.89 -4.99
C ILE A 211 10.97 -13.99 -3.82
N GLU A 212 10.09 -13.05 -3.47
CA GLU A 212 10.23 -12.12 -2.37
C GLU A 212 9.24 -12.50 -1.26
N ARG A 213 9.69 -12.44 0.00
CA ARG A 213 8.91 -12.83 1.17
C ARG A 213 9.07 -11.82 2.28
N CYS A 214 7.99 -11.46 2.94
CA CYS A 214 8.04 -10.65 4.16
C CYS A 214 7.01 -11.13 5.17
N LEU A 215 7.29 -10.92 6.45
CA LEU A 215 6.29 -11.10 7.48
C LEU A 215 5.35 -9.90 7.47
N LEU A 216 4.05 -10.19 7.54
CA LEU A 216 3.01 -9.19 7.53
C LEU A 216 2.60 -8.85 8.96
N PRO A 217 2.78 -7.60 9.39
CA PRO A 217 2.12 -7.13 10.59
C PRO A 217 0.61 -7.09 10.33
N LEU A 218 -0.15 -7.76 11.19
CA LEU A 218 -1.62 -7.72 11.18
C LEU A 218 -2.09 -6.68 12.17
N TYR A 219 -2.18 -5.43 11.72
CA TYR A 219 -2.52 -4.30 12.57
C TYR A 219 -3.97 -4.37 13.03
N ARG A 220 -4.22 -3.84 14.23
CA ARG A 220 -5.58 -3.50 14.66
C ARG A 220 -6.09 -2.35 13.80
N GLY A 221 -7.32 -2.47 13.31
CA GLY A 221 -7.86 -1.63 12.24
C GLY A 221 -7.52 -2.11 10.82
N GLY A 222 -6.66 -3.13 10.66
CA GLY A 222 -6.38 -3.80 9.39
C GLY A 222 -5.04 -3.41 8.75
N THR A 223 -4.62 -4.20 7.76
CA THR A 223 -3.35 -4.03 7.04
C THR A 223 -3.64 -3.85 5.55
N ARG A 224 -3.03 -2.84 4.92
CA ARG A 224 -3.11 -2.62 3.47
C ARG A 224 -1.77 -2.93 2.81
N ILE A 225 -1.81 -3.68 1.72
CA ILE A 225 -0.65 -4.09 0.93
C ILE A 225 -0.83 -3.46 -0.45
N MET A 226 0.15 -2.67 -0.87
CA MET A 226 0.21 -2.06 -2.18
C MET A 226 1.27 -2.77 -3.00
N VAL A 227 0.94 -3.11 -4.23
CA VAL A 227 1.85 -3.66 -5.21
C VAL A 227 1.81 -2.78 -6.44
N ALA A 228 2.92 -2.10 -6.75
CA ALA A 228 3.02 -1.24 -7.93
C ALA A 228 4.03 -1.80 -8.92
N ALA A 229 3.72 -1.66 -10.21
CA ALA A 229 4.65 -1.93 -11.30
C ALA A 229 5.32 -0.60 -11.70
N PRO A 230 6.61 -0.38 -11.41
CA PRO A 230 7.28 0.86 -11.77
C PRO A 230 7.37 1.02 -13.30
N PRO A 231 7.14 2.23 -13.83
CA PRO A 231 7.13 2.47 -15.29
C PRO A 231 8.50 2.30 -15.95
N PHE A 232 9.59 2.46 -15.19
CA PHE A 232 10.96 2.39 -15.72
C PHE A 232 11.75 1.17 -15.24
N ALA A 233 11.12 0.28 -14.45
CA ALA A 233 11.75 -0.94 -13.94
C ALA A 233 10.81 -2.15 -14.11
N PRO A 234 10.57 -2.61 -15.35
CA PRO A 234 9.57 -3.66 -15.65
C PRO A 234 9.85 -5.03 -15.01
N ALA A 235 11.07 -5.25 -14.52
CA ALA A 235 11.47 -6.46 -13.80
C ALA A 235 11.28 -6.36 -12.27
N ASP A 236 10.82 -5.22 -11.76
CA ASP A 236 10.64 -4.97 -10.34
C ASP A 236 9.16 -4.80 -9.98
N LEU A 237 8.86 -5.12 -8.72
CA LEU A 237 7.63 -4.77 -8.05
C LEU A 237 7.99 -3.92 -6.84
N GLU A 238 7.21 -2.87 -6.62
CA GLU A 238 7.26 -2.12 -5.37
C GLU A 238 6.17 -2.64 -4.44
N LEU A 239 6.58 -3.22 -3.31
CA LEU A 239 5.70 -3.66 -2.24
C LEU A 239 5.68 -2.61 -1.13
N GLY A 240 4.49 -2.16 -0.74
CA GLY A 240 4.28 -1.28 0.40
C GLY A 240 3.24 -1.84 1.34
N ILE A 241 3.60 -2.12 2.60
CA ILE A 241 2.67 -2.69 3.59
C ILE A 241 2.41 -1.65 4.67
N VAL A 242 1.19 -1.14 4.74
CA VAL A 242 0.83 0.00 5.58
C VAL A 242 -0.33 -0.35 6.52
N PRO A 243 -0.41 0.22 7.73
CA PRO A 243 -1.61 0.11 8.55
C PRO A 243 -2.81 0.75 7.84
N ALA A 244 -3.98 0.10 7.91
CA ALA A 244 -5.23 0.68 7.44
C ALA A 244 -5.73 1.78 8.39
N ASP A 245 -5.52 1.62 9.70
CA ASP A 245 -5.75 2.68 10.69
C ASP A 245 -4.77 3.86 10.48
N PRO A 246 -5.27 5.09 10.27
CA PRO A 246 -4.43 6.26 10.08
C PRO A 246 -3.55 6.59 11.31
N ARG A 247 -3.94 6.22 12.54
CA ARG A 247 -3.14 6.45 13.75
C ARG A 247 -1.89 5.58 13.75
N LEU A 248 -2.04 4.27 13.54
CA LEU A 248 -0.89 3.36 13.40
C LEU A 248 -0.03 3.70 12.19
N ARG A 249 -0.66 4.10 11.08
CA ARG A 249 0.07 4.55 9.88
C ARG A 249 0.93 5.78 10.18
N ALA A 250 0.49 6.68 11.06
CA ALA A 250 1.27 7.85 11.45
C ALA A 250 2.56 7.45 12.17
N LEU A 251 2.49 6.48 13.09
CA LEU A 251 3.66 5.90 13.77
C LEU A 251 4.64 5.27 12.77
N ALA A 252 4.16 4.43 11.86
CA ALA A 252 5.00 3.77 10.85
C ALA A 252 5.67 4.78 9.90
N ARG A 253 4.94 5.82 9.46
CA ARG A 253 5.48 6.90 8.63
C ARG A 253 6.56 7.70 9.34
N ALA A 254 6.28 8.13 10.57
CA ALA A 254 7.24 8.86 11.37
C ALA A 254 8.53 8.04 11.58
N LEU A 255 8.39 6.72 11.80
CA LEU A 255 9.52 5.83 11.99
C LEU A 255 10.39 5.68 10.74
N ASP A 256 9.84 5.81 9.53
CA ASP A 256 10.60 5.62 8.28
C ASP A 256 11.23 6.91 7.77
N ALA A 257 10.40 7.93 7.63
CA ALA A 257 10.73 9.15 6.90
C ALA A 257 10.31 10.42 7.67
N GLY A 258 9.92 10.28 8.94
CA GLY A 258 9.54 11.42 9.77
C GLY A 258 10.71 12.34 10.07
N THR A 259 10.41 13.63 10.08
CA THR A 259 11.20 14.69 10.70
C THR A 259 10.96 14.74 12.21
N SER A 260 11.81 15.45 12.96
CA SER A 260 11.59 15.68 14.39
C SER A 260 10.25 16.37 14.68
N ALA A 261 9.77 17.27 13.81
CA ALA A 261 8.47 17.91 13.97
C ALA A 261 7.30 16.91 13.83
N GLU A 262 7.39 16.01 12.86
CA GLU A 262 6.38 14.96 12.65
C GLU A 262 6.39 13.91 13.76
N ALA A 263 7.57 13.53 14.24
CA ALA A 263 7.71 12.63 15.38
C ALA A 263 7.13 13.23 16.66
N ALA A 264 7.35 14.53 16.91
CA ALA A 264 6.76 15.24 18.04
C ALA A 264 5.23 15.31 17.95
N ALA A 265 4.68 15.63 16.76
CA ALA A 265 3.23 15.63 16.54
C ALA A 265 2.61 14.25 16.75
N VAL A 266 3.27 13.18 16.29
CA VAL A 266 2.81 11.80 16.52
C VAL A 266 2.86 11.42 18.00
N ARG A 267 3.91 11.80 18.74
CA ARG A 267 3.96 11.60 20.19
C ARG A 267 2.77 12.27 20.88
N ASP A 268 2.50 13.52 20.54
CA ASP A 268 1.51 14.33 21.26
C ASP A 268 0.06 13.94 20.89
N ASP A 269 -0.22 13.74 19.59
CA ASP A 269 -1.60 13.56 19.10
C ASP A 269 -2.01 12.09 18.92
N VAL A 270 -1.05 11.18 18.73
CA VAL A 270 -1.34 9.76 18.42
C VAL A 270 -1.02 8.85 19.60
N VAL A 271 0.17 8.98 20.19
CA VAL A 271 0.56 8.20 21.39
C VAL A 271 -0.10 8.78 22.63
N GLY A 272 -0.12 10.11 22.74
CA GLY A 272 -0.64 10.84 23.88
C GLY A 272 0.29 10.81 25.09
N LYS A 273 -0.08 11.55 26.13
CA LYS A 273 0.66 11.65 27.41
C LYS A 273 0.34 10.51 28.40
N GLY A 274 -0.20 9.39 27.90
CA GLY A 274 -0.63 8.26 28.73
C GLY A 274 0.54 7.48 29.33
N ASP A 275 0.23 6.61 30.30
CA ASP A 275 1.19 5.66 30.87
C ASP A 275 1.73 4.72 29.76
N PRO A 276 3.05 4.62 29.56
CA PRO A 276 3.66 3.66 28.63
C PRO A 276 3.20 2.21 28.84
N ALA A 277 2.81 1.84 30.08
CA ALA A 277 2.25 0.51 30.37
C ALA A 277 0.91 0.26 29.65
N ALA A 278 0.14 1.31 29.32
CA ALA A 278 -1.11 1.18 28.57
C ALA A 278 -0.88 0.63 27.16
N GLN A 279 0.31 0.81 26.58
CA GLN A 279 0.69 0.26 25.27
C GLN A 279 0.91 -1.26 25.31
N LEU A 280 1.07 -1.84 26.50
CA LEU A 280 1.28 -3.27 26.71
C LEU A 280 0.06 -3.95 27.36
N ALA A 281 -1.07 -3.25 27.45
CA ALA A 281 -2.32 -3.83 27.93
C ALA A 281 -2.84 -4.93 26.99
N ASP A 282 -3.68 -5.84 27.48
CA ASP A 282 -4.21 -6.95 26.67
C ASP A 282 -5.00 -6.47 25.44
N ALA A 283 -5.68 -5.33 25.56
CA ALA A 283 -6.39 -4.71 24.46
C ALA A 283 -5.48 -3.86 23.55
N ALA A 284 -4.20 -3.66 23.87
CA ALA A 284 -3.32 -2.82 23.06
C ALA A 284 -2.85 -3.56 21.80
N ASP A 285 -2.51 -2.78 20.77
CA ASP A 285 -1.92 -3.31 19.54
C ASP A 285 -0.40 -3.52 19.74
N PRO A 286 0.13 -4.76 19.61
CA PRO A 286 1.55 -5.04 19.77
C PRO A 286 2.44 -4.30 18.77
N TRP A 287 1.92 -4.03 17.57
CA TRP A 287 2.63 -3.27 16.54
C TRP A 287 2.77 -1.81 16.94
N ALA A 288 1.75 -1.23 17.61
CA ALA A 288 1.84 0.11 18.16
C ALA A 288 2.98 0.20 19.19
N ALA A 289 3.03 -0.76 20.12
CA ALA A 289 4.07 -0.81 21.15
C ALA A 289 5.48 -0.93 20.54
N MET A 290 5.66 -1.81 19.55
CA MET A 290 6.93 -1.93 18.84
C MET A 290 7.31 -0.65 18.08
N LEU A 291 6.37 -0.03 17.37
CA LEU A 291 6.62 1.23 16.66
C LEU A 291 7.01 2.36 17.62
N VAL A 292 6.36 2.47 18.78
CA VAL A 292 6.72 3.46 19.81
C VAL A 292 8.12 3.19 20.36
N GLY A 293 8.45 1.94 20.68
CA GLY A 293 9.81 1.59 21.13
C GLY A 293 10.87 1.94 20.08
N LEU A 294 10.63 1.65 18.81
CA LEU A 294 11.55 2.01 17.73
C LEU A 294 11.66 3.52 17.51
N LEU A 295 10.56 4.26 17.63
CA LEU A 295 10.55 5.73 17.58
C LEU A 295 11.34 6.33 18.74
N ALA A 296 11.24 5.75 19.94
CA ALA A 296 12.01 6.20 21.10
C ALA A 296 13.52 6.01 20.93
N ILE A 297 13.94 4.97 20.22
CA ILE A 297 15.35 4.76 19.86
C ILE A 297 15.78 5.73 18.77
N ARG A 298 14.93 5.98 17.76
CA ARG A 298 15.24 6.87 16.62
C ARG A 298 15.27 8.35 16.99
N PHE A 299 14.38 8.78 17.89
CA PHE A 299 14.19 10.18 18.30
C PHE A 299 14.27 10.33 19.83
N PRO A 300 15.45 10.07 20.44
CA PRO A 300 15.63 10.11 21.90
C PRO A 300 15.42 11.49 22.51
N GLU A 301 15.46 12.56 21.71
CA GLU A 301 15.17 13.93 22.14
C GLU A 301 13.67 14.25 22.22
N ILE A 302 12.82 13.42 21.59
CA ILE A 302 11.37 13.61 21.51
C ILE A 302 10.66 12.65 22.45
N PHE A 303 11.06 11.40 22.45
CA PHE A 303 10.43 10.35 23.23
C PHE A 303 11.23 10.08 24.52
N PRO A 304 10.56 9.71 25.62
CA PRO A 304 11.26 9.35 26.84
C PRO A 304 12.13 8.09 26.63
N PRO A 305 13.26 7.97 27.36
CA PRO A 305 14.08 6.76 27.34
C PRO A 305 13.26 5.52 27.70
N ILE A 306 13.58 4.40 27.05
CA ILE A 306 12.87 3.15 27.27
C ILE A 306 13.26 2.56 28.64
N GLU A 307 12.29 2.45 29.54
CA GLU A 307 12.47 1.79 30.82
C GLU A 307 12.73 0.29 30.65
N ARG A 308 13.67 -0.25 31.44
CA ARG A 308 14.03 -1.68 31.41
C ARG A 308 12.83 -2.60 31.62
N THR A 309 11.97 -2.28 32.59
CA THR A 309 10.77 -3.04 32.94
C THR A 309 9.76 -3.09 31.79
N TRP A 310 9.61 -1.99 31.06
CA TRP A 310 8.76 -1.92 29.88
C TRP A 310 9.33 -2.76 28.74
N ALA A 311 10.64 -2.66 28.48
CA ALA A 311 11.30 -3.44 27.44
C ALA A 311 11.28 -4.96 27.73
N ASP A 312 11.49 -5.36 28.99
CA ASP A 312 11.39 -6.76 29.43
C ASP A 312 9.97 -7.31 29.16
N ARG A 313 8.93 -6.55 29.54
CA ARG A 313 7.53 -6.94 29.28
C ARG A 313 7.18 -7.01 27.79
N LEU A 314 7.68 -6.08 26.98
CA LEU A 314 7.48 -6.13 25.53
C LEU A 314 8.11 -7.39 24.93
N ALA A 315 9.36 -7.69 25.28
CA ALA A 315 10.07 -8.88 24.79
C ALA A 315 9.42 -10.19 25.25
N GLU A 316 8.82 -10.22 26.45
CA GLU A 316 8.06 -11.36 26.94
C GLU A 316 6.76 -11.56 26.16
N ARG A 317 5.91 -10.52 26.08
CA ARG A 317 4.60 -10.60 25.41
C ARG A 317 4.72 -10.78 23.89
N ALA A 318 5.71 -10.15 23.28
CA ALA A 318 6.00 -10.24 21.84
C ALA A 318 7.26 -11.06 21.57
N SER A 319 7.48 -12.14 22.32
CA SER A 319 8.64 -13.03 22.15
C SER A 319 8.77 -13.65 20.75
N TRP A 320 7.66 -13.70 20.01
CA TRP A 320 7.57 -14.12 18.62
C TRP A 320 8.04 -13.06 17.61
N ALA A 321 8.21 -11.80 18.02
CA ALA A 321 8.59 -10.68 17.17
C ALA A 321 10.09 -10.40 17.25
N PHE A 322 10.75 -10.35 16.10
CA PHE A 322 12.16 -9.97 16.00
C PHE A 322 12.41 -8.58 16.61
N ASP A 323 11.52 -7.64 16.31
CA ASP A 323 11.63 -6.23 16.64
C ASP A 323 11.60 -5.96 18.15
N ALA A 324 10.80 -6.73 18.91
CA ALA A 324 10.75 -6.62 20.37
C ALA A 324 12.10 -6.92 21.03
N HIS A 325 12.79 -7.97 20.56
CA HIS A 325 14.11 -8.35 21.07
C HIS A 325 15.20 -7.34 20.69
N VAL A 326 15.11 -6.74 19.50
CA VAL A 326 16.05 -5.68 19.08
C VAL A 326 15.87 -4.41 19.92
N ILE A 327 14.63 -4.01 20.19
CA ILE A 327 14.33 -2.90 21.11
C ILE A 327 14.96 -3.18 22.49
N ARG A 328 14.79 -4.41 22.98
CA ARG A 328 15.33 -4.84 24.27
C ARG A 328 16.86 -4.84 24.33
N ALA A 329 17.52 -5.27 23.25
CA ALA A 329 18.98 -5.23 23.11
C ALA A 329 19.50 -3.78 23.10
N SER A 330 18.84 -2.90 22.35
CA SER A 330 19.18 -1.47 22.29
C SER A 330 19.05 -0.80 23.66
N GLN A 331 17.96 -1.10 24.38
CA GLN A 331 17.75 -0.62 25.75
C GLN A 331 18.89 -1.06 26.69
N ALA A 332 19.34 -2.32 26.61
CA ALA A 332 20.43 -2.83 27.45
C ALA A 332 21.72 -2.04 27.23
N LEU A 333 22.12 -1.85 25.97
CA LEU A 333 23.33 -1.12 25.60
C LEU A 333 23.25 0.36 26.00
N SER A 334 22.14 1.03 25.68
CA SER A 334 21.95 2.45 26.00
C SER A 334 21.99 2.71 27.51
N SER A 335 21.39 1.83 28.32
CA SER A 335 21.38 1.99 29.78
C SER A 335 22.76 1.86 30.44
N ALA A 336 23.74 1.28 29.73
CA ALA A 336 25.09 1.04 30.25
C ALA A 336 26.16 1.95 29.61
N GLN A 337 25.78 2.88 28.73
CA GLN A 337 26.72 3.70 27.96
C GLN A 337 27.71 4.45 28.85
N ASP A 338 27.25 5.01 29.97
CA ASP A 338 28.08 5.75 30.93
C ASP A 338 28.40 4.94 32.21
N ALA A 339 28.16 3.63 32.19
CA ALA A 339 28.39 2.75 33.34
C ALA A 339 29.85 2.30 33.45
N ALA A 340 30.21 1.71 34.59
CA ALA A 340 31.53 1.12 34.80
C ALA A 340 31.81 -0.01 33.78
N PRO A 341 33.08 -0.32 33.46
CA PRO A 341 33.45 -1.33 32.45
C PRO A 341 32.80 -2.70 32.67
N ASP A 342 32.66 -3.15 33.92
CA ASP A 342 32.01 -4.44 34.24
C ASP A 342 30.52 -4.43 33.85
N ALA A 343 29.82 -3.32 34.13
CA ALA A 343 28.42 -3.15 33.75
C ALA A 343 28.25 -3.03 32.23
N GLN A 344 29.22 -2.44 31.52
CA GLN A 344 29.25 -2.44 30.05
C GLN A 344 29.43 -3.85 29.49
N ASN A 345 30.33 -4.66 30.08
CA ASN A 345 30.52 -6.05 29.68
C ASN A 345 29.25 -6.89 29.87
N GLU A 346 28.55 -6.73 30.99
CA GLU A 346 27.26 -7.37 31.25
C GLU A 346 26.18 -6.94 30.25
N ALA A 347 26.09 -5.64 29.96
CA ALA A 347 25.13 -5.11 28.99
C ALA A 347 25.37 -5.64 27.58
N VAL A 348 26.64 -5.77 27.16
CA VAL A 348 27.02 -6.37 25.87
C VAL A 348 26.63 -7.85 25.84
N ALA A 349 26.88 -8.61 26.91
CA ALA A 349 26.47 -10.02 26.99
C ALA A 349 24.94 -10.18 26.90
N ALA A 350 24.18 -9.33 27.60
CA ALA A 350 22.73 -9.30 27.54
C ALA A 350 22.21 -8.95 26.14
N ALA A 351 22.78 -7.91 25.50
CA ALA A 351 22.43 -7.53 24.14
C ALA A 351 22.67 -8.66 23.14
N ILE A 352 23.80 -9.38 23.25
CA ILE A 352 24.07 -10.57 22.41
C ILE A 352 23.00 -11.65 22.59
N ALA A 353 22.54 -11.88 23.82
CA ALA A 353 21.47 -12.83 24.09
C ALA A 353 20.17 -12.42 23.40
N PHE A 354 19.73 -11.17 23.57
CA PHE A 354 18.52 -10.65 22.94
C PHE A 354 18.60 -10.62 21.41
N LEU A 355 19.73 -10.23 20.82
CA LEU A 355 19.89 -10.28 19.35
C LEU A 355 19.80 -11.72 18.81
N ALA A 356 20.28 -12.70 19.58
CA ALA A 356 20.13 -14.09 19.21
C ALA A 356 18.69 -14.59 19.37
N ASP A 357 17.96 -14.10 20.38
CA ASP A 357 16.54 -14.38 20.55
C ASP A 357 15.72 -13.71 19.42
N ALA A 358 16.12 -12.54 18.93
CA ALA A 358 15.57 -11.94 17.71
C ALA A 358 15.75 -12.87 16.50
N GLN A 359 16.95 -13.40 16.28
CA GLN A 359 17.17 -14.42 15.23
C GLN A 359 16.39 -15.71 15.46
N VAL A 360 15.96 -16.02 16.69
CA VAL A 360 15.02 -17.10 17.01
C VAL A 360 13.58 -16.70 16.62
N ALA A 361 13.18 -15.46 16.88
CA ALA A 361 11.87 -14.93 16.52
C ALA A 361 11.65 -14.79 15.00
N GLY A 362 12.71 -14.84 14.18
CA GLY A 362 12.61 -14.98 12.72
C GLY A 362 13.19 -13.80 11.97
N SER A 363 12.34 -13.00 11.33
CA SER A 363 12.76 -11.83 10.54
C SER A 363 12.18 -10.54 11.10
N PRO A 364 12.87 -9.40 10.89
CA PRO A 364 12.31 -8.08 11.17
C PRO A 364 10.99 -7.86 10.45
N TYR A 365 10.06 -7.15 11.09
CA TYR A 365 8.89 -6.57 10.43
C TYR A 365 9.22 -5.22 9.80
N TYR A 366 10.03 -4.40 10.50
CA TYR A 366 10.39 -3.07 10.05
C TYR A 366 11.83 -2.99 9.54
N ARG A 367 12.04 -2.22 8.47
CA ARG A 367 13.36 -1.94 7.89
C ARG A 367 14.30 -1.30 8.91
N TYR A 368 13.79 -0.35 9.69
CA TYR A 368 14.56 0.34 10.72
C TYR A 368 15.09 -0.63 11.78
N THR A 369 14.31 -1.63 12.18
CA THR A 369 14.76 -2.68 13.11
C THR A 369 15.96 -3.44 12.56
N ASN A 370 15.97 -3.76 11.26
CA ASN A 370 17.11 -4.44 10.63
C ASN A 370 18.36 -3.54 10.60
N GLN A 371 18.18 -2.24 10.33
CA GLN A 371 19.26 -1.25 10.41
C GLN A 371 19.82 -1.17 11.84
N LEU A 372 18.95 -1.06 12.84
CA LEU A 372 19.34 -0.99 14.24
C LEU A 372 20.06 -2.28 14.70
N PHE A 373 19.60 -3.45 14.24
CA PHE A 373 20.31 -4.71 14.45
C PHE A 373 21.73 -4.66 13.87
N ALA A 374 21.88 -4.15 12.64
CA ALA A 374 23.16 -4.02 11.97
C ALA A 374 24.13 -3.10 12.73
N GLU A 375 23.64 -1.93 13.15
CA GLU A 375 24.40 -0.94 13.91
C GLU A 375 24.86 -1.50 15.26
N MET A 376 23.95 -2.13 16.03
CA MET A 376 24.31 -2.79 17.28
C MET A 376 25.30 -3.93 17.08
N ALA A 377 25.10 -4.75 16.04
CA ALA A 377 26.00 -5.85 15.73
C ALA A 377 27.41 -5.34 15.39
N ALA A 378 27.54 -4.28 14.58
CA ALA A 378 28.81 -3.66 14.29
C ALA A 378 29.47 -3.08 15.56
N GLY A 379 28.70 -2.35 16.38
CA GLY A 379 29.19 -1.78 17.64
C GLY A 379 29.68 -2.84 18.63
N ILE A 380 28.96 -3.95 18.78
CA ILE A 380 29.39 -5.09 19.60
C ILE A 380 30.66 -5.73 19.03
N ALA A 381 30.75 -5.90 17.71
CA ALA A 381 31.96 -6.44 17.08
C ALA A 381 33.19 -5.58 17.37
N ASP A 382 33.05 -4.26 17.30
CA ASP A 382 34.14 -3.33 17.61
C ASP A 382 34.48 -3.31 19.11
N TYR A 383 33.48 -3.33 20.00
CA TYR A 383 33.68 -3.43 21.44
C TYR A 383 34.45 -4.70 21.82
N LEU A 384 34.07 -5.85 21.24
CA LEU A 384 34.73 -7.13 21.51
C LEU A 384 36.18 -7.17 21.04
N LYS A 385 36.58 -6.41 20.01
CA LYS A 385 38.00 -6.35 19.60
C LYS A 385 38.90 -5.80 20.72
N MET A 386 38.39 -4.90 21.55
CA MET A 386 39.14 -4.23 22.61
C MET A 386 38.94 -4.86 23.98
N ASN A 387 37.76 -5.44 24.23
CA ASN A 387 37.33 -5.84 25.58
C ASN A 387 36.97 -7.33 25.70
N GLN A 388 37.43 -8.18 24.76
CA GLN A 388 37.04 -9.60 24.71
C GLN A 388 37.26 -10.36 26.03
N SER A 389 38.33 -10.04 26.76
CA SER A 389 38.67 -10.70 28.03
C SER A 389 37.72 -10.37 29.18
N GLY A 390 37.00 -9.24 29.09
CA GLY A 390 36.01 -8.81 30.09
C GLY A 390 34.59 -9.33 29.83
N VAL A 391 34.32 -9.82 28.62
CA VAL A 391 33.01 -10.38 28.24
C VAL A 391 33.03 -11.90 28.38
N GLU A 392 31.94 -12.48 28.87
CA GLU A 392 31.82 -13.93 29.03
C GLU A 392 32.17 -14.69 27.73
N PRO A 393 33.09 -15.68 27.75
CA PRO A 393 33.52 -16.39 26.55
C PRO A 393 32.37 -17.03 25.76
N ALA A 394 31.34 -17.52 26.47
CA ALA A 394 30.14 -18.09 25.85
C ALA A 394 29.34 -17.06 25.05
N ALA A 395 29.21 -15.83 25.57
CA ALA A 395 28.55 -14.72 24.89
C ALA A 395 29.35 -14.30 23.64
N ALA A 396 30.67 -14.13 23.75
CA ALA A 396 31.52 -13.80 22.60
C ALA A 396 31.43 -14.88 21.49
N ALA A 397 31.43 -16.16 21.85
CA ALA A 397 31.27 -17.26 20.90
C ALA A 397 29.87 -17.29 20.25
N ARG A 398 28.81 -16.99 21.03
CA ARG A 398 27.43 -16.84 20.51
C ARG A 398 27.36 -15.69 19.50
N PHE A 399 27.98 -14.56 19.81
CA PHE A 399 28.06 -13.41 18.91
C PHE A 399 28.79 -13.75 17.61
N GLY A 400 29.93 -14.43 17.66
CA GLY A 400 30.65 -14.84 16.44
C GLY A 400 29.79 -15.66 15.46
N ARG A 401 28.95 -16.57 15.98
CA ARG A 401 28.00 -17.34 15.15
C ARG A 401 26.90 -16.45 14.57
N LEU A 402 26.31 -15.59 15.40
CA LEU A 402 25.25 -14.66 15.02
C LEU A 402 25.72 -13.67 13.94
N TYR A 403 26.86 -13.00 14.19
CA TYR A 403 27.44 -11.98 13.34
C TYR A 403 27.86 -12.56 11.99
N GLY A 404 28.49 -13.74 12.01
CA GLY A 404 28.87 -14.47 10.79
C GLY A 404 27.65 -14.90 9.97
N ARG A 405 26.56 -15.34 10.62
CA ARG A 405 25.30 -15.65 9.92
C ARG A 405 24.70 -14.41 9.27
N TRP A 406 24.58 -13.31 10.02
CA TRP A 406 23.99 -12.07 9.51
C TRP A 406 24.75 -11.52 8.30
N HIS A 407 26.09 -11.48 8.36
CA HIS A 407 26.93 -11.05 7.22
C HIS A 407 26.69 -11.85 5.95
N ARG A 408 26.54 -13.18 6.07
CA ARG A 408 26.25 -14.05 4.94
C ARG A 408 24.88 -13.78 4.32
N GLU A 409 23.93 -13.32 5.12
CA GLU A 409 22.54 -13.10 4.71
C GLU A 409 22.28 -11.68 4.19
N LEU A 410 23.20 -10.73 4.39
CA LEU A 410 23.09 -9.33 3.93
C LEU A 410 22.61 -9.16 2.48
N PRO A 411 23.16 -9.89 1.48
CA PRO A 411 22.73 -9.73 0.07
C PRO A 411 21.28 -10.19 -0.21
N LEU A 412 20.65 -10.87 0.75
CA LEU A 412 19.28 -11.37 0.63
C LEU A 412 18.26 -10.44 1.32
N GLN A 413 18.73 -9.41 2.01
CA GLN A 413 17.89 -8.45 2.72
C GLN A 413 17.55 -7.30 1.78
N ARG A 414 16.28 -6.92 1.73
CA ARG A 414 15.79 -5.75 1.01
C ARG A 414 14.84 -4.96 1.91
N GLY A 415 14.79 -3.66 1.69
CA GLY A 415 13.81 -2.78 2.32
C GLY A 415 13.12 -1.94 1.26
N ALA A 416 11.80 -1.81 1.37
CA ALA A 416 10.98 -0.92 0.55
C ALA A 416 10.07 -0.11 1.47
N GLY A 417 10.25 1.22 1.49
CA GLY A 417 9.69 2.07 2.54
C GLY A 417 10.08 1.56 3.93
N TRP A 418 9.13 1.49 4.86
CA TRP A 418 9.36 0.93 6.19
C TRP A 418 9.35 -0.59 6.28
N THR A 419 8.93 -1.30 5.24
CA THR A 419 8.81 -2.76 5.30
C THR A 419 10.15 -3.43 5.01
N PHE A 420 10.47 -4.42 5.83
CA PHE A 420 11.60 -5.31 5.59
C PHE A 420 11.16 -6.54 4.77
N THR A 421 11.94 -6.92 3.78
CA THR A 421 11.68 -8.08 2.92
C THR A 421 12.93 -8.96 2.73
N TRP A 422 12.70 -10.25 2.59
CA TRP A 422 13.71 -11.25 2.26
C TRP A 422 13.56 -11.73 0.82
N LEU A 423 14.69 -11.85 0.12
CA LEU A 423 14.77 -12.63 -1.10
C LEU A 423 14.88 -14.13 -0.77
N ALA A 424 14.04 -14.95 -1.39
CA ALA A 424 14.00 -16.38 -1.11
C ALA A 424 15.28 -17.10 -1.58
N ARG A 425 15.67 -18.10 -0.78
CA ARG A 425 16.82 -18.98 -1.01
C ARG A 425 16.43 -20.18 -1.87
N ASP A 426 17.35 -20.65 -2.70
CA ASP A 426 17.29 -21.99 -3.28
C ASP A 426 18.05 -23.00 -2.40
N LEU A 427 17.36 -23.63 -1.45
CA LEU A 427 17.97 -24.61 -0.54
C LEU A 427 18.62 -25.81 -1.25
N ALA A 428 18.19 -26.17 -2.47
CA ALA A 428 18.77 -27.26 -3.21
C ALA A 428 20.12 -26.85 -3.83
N ALA A 429 20.16 -25.70 -4.51
CA ALA A 429 21.40 -25.15 -5.06
C ALA A 429 22.42 -24.79 -3.96
N LEU A 430 21.95 -24.38 -2.78
CA LEU A 430 22.77 -24.09 -1.60
C LEU A 430 23.58 -25.31 -1.14
N LYS A 431 22.94 -26.48 -1.07
CA LYS A 431 23.60 -27.72 -0.64
C LYS A 431 24.67 -28.18 -1.64
N GLU A 432 24.47 -27.90 -2.92
CA GLU A 432 25.38 -28.33 -3.98
C GLU A 432 26.58 -27.41 -4.15
N ARG A 433 26.41 -26.09 -3.98
CA ARG A 433 27.43 -25.09 -4.35
C ARG A 433 28.10 -24.39 -3.18
N ASN A 434 27.71 -24.65 -1.93
CA ASN A 434 28.22 -23.96 -0.72
C ASN A 434 28.16 -22.41 -0.80
N VAL A 435 27.32 -21.84 -1.67
CA VAL A 435 27.23 -20.39 -1.92
C VAL A 435 25.79 -19.93 -1.88
N LEU A 436 25.53 -18.83 -1.19
CA LEU A 436 24.20 -18.21 -1.04
C LEU A 436 23.78 -17.47 -2.30
N VAL A 437 22.96 -18.11 -3.15
CA VAL A 437 22.38 -17.46 -4.34
C VAL A 437 20.85 -17.39 -4.21
N PRO A 438 20.23 -16.22 -4.41
CA PRO A 438 18.78 -16.08 -4.55
C PRO A 438 18.24 -16.97 -5.69
N ASN A 439 16.99 -17.43 -5.59
CA ASN A 439 16.37 -18.19 -6.68
C ASN A 439 16.13 -17.29 -7.92
N ARG A 440 17.03 -17.36 -8.91
CA ARG A 440 16.97 -16.59 -10.17
C ARG A 440 16.07 -17.23 -11.24
N HIS A 441 15.51 -18.42 -11.01
CA HIS A 441 14.68 -19.16 -11.96
C HIS A 441 13.25 -19.35 -11.44
N ALA A 442 12.69 -18.32 -10.80
CA ALA A 442 11.32 -18.37 -10.31
C ALA A 442 10.33 -18.56 -11.48
N SER A 443 9.38 -19.48 -11.36
CA SER A 443 8.33 -19.70 -12.39
C SER A 443 7.25 -18.62 -12.41
N GLY A 444 7.32 -17.65 -11.49
CA GLY A 444 6.26 -16.67 -11.27
C GLY A 444 5.00 -17.25 -10.65
N ARG A 445 4.98 -18.53 -10.20
CA ARG A 445 3.83 -19.19 -9.56
C ARG A 445 4.13 -19.55 -8.10
N LEU A 446 3.13 -19.36 -7.24
CA LEU A 446 3.14 -19.86 -5.85
C LEU A 446 2.40 -21.20 -5.75
N ARG A 447 2.68 -21.95 -4.68
CA ARG A 447 2.03 -23.25 -4.43
C ARG A 447 0.67 -23.02 -3.76
N ARG A 448 -0.42 -23.49 -4.38
CA ARG A 448 -1.79 -23.29 -3.86
C ARG A 448 -2.12 -24.09 -2.61
N ARG A 449 -1.43 -25.21 -2.38
CA ARG A 449 -1.70 -26.11 -1.24
C ARG A 449 -1.46 -25.48 0.15
N ASP A 450 -0.56 -24.49 0.22
CA ASP A 450 -0.04 -23.89 1.45
C ASP A 450 -0.01 -22.35 1.36
N THR A 451 -0.69 -21.79 0.35
CA THR A 451 -0.73 -20.35 0.09
C THR A 451 -2.10 -19.96 -0.45
N LEU A 452 -2.75 -19.02 0.22
CA LEU A 452 -3.92 -18.32 -0.31
C LEU A 452 -3.46 -17.38 -1.42
N ILE A 453 -3.87 -17.63 -2.65
CA ILE A 453 -3.51 -16.79 -3.79
C ILE A 453 -4.43 -15.58 -3.83
N LEU A 454 -3.86 -14.39 -3.63
CA LEU A 454 -4.59 -13.13 -3.67
C LEU A 454 -4.64 -12.53 -5.08
N PHE A 455 -3.64 -12.83 -5.89
CA PHE A 455 -3.49 -12.25 -7.22
C PHE A 455 -2.63 -13.16 -8.11
N GLU A 456 -3.11 -13.39 -9.33
CA GLU A 456 -2.34 -13.98 -10.42
C GLU A 456 -2.43 -13.08 -11.66
N GLY A 457 -1.28 -12.71 -12.22
CA GLY A 457 -1.25 -11.73 -13.29
C GLY A 457 0.06 -11.69 -14.06
N GLN A 458 0.17 -10.68 -14.93
CA GLN A 458 1.41 -10.26 -15.56
C GLN A 458 1.74 -8.83 -15.15
N VAL A 459 3.02 -8.55 -14.99
CA VAL A 459 3.54 -7.19 -14.93
C VAL A 459 4.39 -6.87 -16.13
N SER A 460 4.31 -5.61 -16.53
CA SER A 460 5.20 -4.96 -17.48
C SER A 460 5.34 -3.50 -17.05
N ALA A 461 6.13 -2.71 -17.78
CA ALA A 461 6.43 -1.34 -17.42
C ALA A 461 5.17 -0.49 -17.15
N GLY A 462 4.92 -0.19 -15.87
CA GLY A 462 3.78 0.63 -15.44
C GLY A 462 2.42 -0.06 -15.54
N GLN A 463 2.35 -1.36 -15.85
CA GLN A 463 1.11 -2.06 -16.12
C GLN A 463 1.02 -3.38 -15.36
N ILE A 464 -0.14 -3.61 -14.76
CA ILE A 464 -0.54 -4.85 -14.10
C ILE A 464 -1.76 -5.39 -14.84
N ALA A 465 -1.69 -6.62 -15.33
CA ALA A 465 -2.80 -7.32 -15.97
C ALA A 465 -3.14 -8.60 -15.20
N ILE A 466 -4.42 -8.95 -15.12
CA ILE A 466 -4.88 -10.14 -14.40
C ILE A 466 -5.05 -11.29 -15.39
N ILE A 467 -4.60 -12.50 -15.05
CA ILE A 467 -4.71 -13.68 -15.90
C ILE A 467 -5.85 -14.56 -15.36
N GLY A 468 -6.80 -14.94 -16.22
CA GLY A 468 -7.81 -15.95 -15.88
C GLY A 468 -7.18 -17.35 -15.77
N ALA A 469 -7.83 -18.27 -15.06
CA ALA A 469 -7.33 -19.65 -15.02
C ALA A 469 -7.50 -20.33 -16.40
N GLY A 470 -6.47 -21.05 -16.87
CA GLY A 470 -6.56 -21.86 -18.10
C GLY A 470 -7.40 -23.13 -17.91
N PRO A 471 -7.68 -23.91 -18.98
CA PRO A 471 -8.58 -25.06 -18.94
C PRO A 471 -8.22 -26.14 -17.91
N ASP A 472 -6.94 -26.29 -17.53
CA ASP A 472 -6.51 -27.25 -16.50
C ASP A 472 -6.97 -26.89 -15.07
N ALA A 473 -7.26 -25.62 -14.79
CA ALA A 473 -7.70 -25.17 -13.47
C ALA A 473 -9.18 -25.52 -13.18
N LEU A 474 -9.99 -25.75 -14.22
CA LEU A 474 -11.37 -26.23 -14.08
C LEU A 474 -11.44 -27.65 -13.49
N ARG A 475 -10.35 -28.42 -13.55
CA ARG A 475 -10.25 -29.77 -12.95
C ARG A 475 -9.88 -29.77 -11.46
N GLU A 476 -9.31 -28.68 -10.96
CA GLU A 476 -8.88 -28.54 -9.56
C GLU A 476 -9.79 -27.60 -8.74
N ALA A 477 -10.81 -27.00 -9.37
CA ALA A 477 -11.83 -26.25 -8.64
C ALA A 477 -12.57 -27.23 -7.69
N PRO A 478 -12.53 -27.02 -6.36
CA PRO A 478 -13.45 -27.73 -5.49
C PRO A 478 -14.86 -27.38 -5.93
N ASN A 479 -15.69 -28.41 -6.17
CA ASN A 479 -17.11 -28.24 -6.39
C ASN A 479 -17.68 -27.32 -5.30
N GLY A 480 -18.11 -26.11 -5.69
CA GLY A 480 -18.93 -25.26 -4.82
C GLY A 480 -18.29 -24.00 -4.23
N ASP A 481 -17.26 -23.39 -4.85
CA ASP A 481 -16.93 -21.97 -4.54
C ASP A 481 -17.98 -21.04 -5.15
N VAL A 482 -19.16 -21.07 -4.54
CA VAL A 482 -20.12 -19.96 -4.51
C VAL A 482 -19.34 -18.72 -4.09
N ILE A 483 -19.57 -17.60 -4.77
CA ILE A 483 -19.13 -16.23 -4.46
C ILE A 483 -18.83 -16.06 -2.95
N HIS A 484 -17.59 -16.34 -2.55
CA HIS A 484 -17.07 -16.08 -1.21
C HIS A 484 -15.86 -15.16 -1.33
N SER A 485 -16.02 -14.05 -2.07
CA SER A 485 -15.46 -12.81 -1.56
C SER A 485 -16.46 -12.26 -0.55
N THR A 486 -16.05 -12.22 0.71
CA THR A 486 -16.29 -11.04 1.57
C THR A 486 -17.75 -10.62 1.73
N LEU A 487 -18.52 -11.26 2.61
CA LEU A 487 -19.82 -10.72 3.04
C LEU A 487 -20.06 -11.00 4.53
N ASP A 488 -19.44 -10.18 5.38
CA ASP A 488 -20.06 -9.69 6.62
C ASP A 488 -19.47 -8.30 6.93
N GLU A 489 -19.98 -7.28 6.24
CA GLU A 489 -19.74 -5.89 6.61
C GLU A 489 -20.54 -5.63 7.89
N ARG A 490 -19.87 -5.35 9.01
CA ARG A 490 -20.55 -4.83 10.20
C ARG A 490 -21.27 -3.52 9.82
N PRO A 491 -22.52 -3.30 10.27
CA PRO A 491 -23.38 -2.22 9.79
C PRO A 491 -22.89 -0.80 10.12
N GLU A 492 -21.85 -0.64 10.96
CA GLU A 492 -21.40 0.67 11.41
C GLU A 492 -20.32 1.34 10.52
N ASP A 493 -19.70 0.60 9.57
CA ASP A 493 -18.62 1.13 8.70
C ASP A 493 -18.77 0.79 7.20
N ALA A 494 -19.90 0.23 6.75
CA ALA A 494 -20.10 -0.10 5.33
C ALA A 494 -20.14 1.19 4.49
N PRO A 495 -19.14 1.48 3.62
CA PRO A 495 -19.25 2.61 2.72
C PRO A 495 -20.48 2.40 1.83
N GLU A 496 -21.22 3.45 1.51
CA GLU A 496 -22.49 3.39 0.77
C GLU A 496 -22.42 2.71 -0.63
N HIS A 497 -21.21 2.27 -1.04
CA HIS A 497 -20.83 1.83 -2.37
C HIS A 497 -20.09 0.47 -2.41
N GLY A 498 -20.24 -0.37 -1.38
CA GLY A 498 -19.65 -1.73 -1.31
C GLY A 498 -20.27 -2.74 -2.30
N LEU A 499 -19.50 -3.79 -2.67
CA LEU A 499 -19.92 -4.87 -3.59
C LEU A 499 -21.27 -5.49 -3.20
N SER A 500 -21.53 -5.63 -1.90
CA SER A 500 -22.75 -6.22 -1.32
C SER A 500 -24.04 -5.51 -1.75
N ARG A 501 -23.96 -4.22 -2.12
CA ARG A 501 -25.09 -3.41 -2.56
C ARG A 501 -25.32 -3.47 -4.08
N MET A 502 -24.51 -4.22 -4.82
CA MET A 502 -24.63 -4.36 -6.26
C MET A 502 -25.93 -5.10 -6.63
N PRO A 503 -26.83 -4.48 -7.43
CA PRO A 503 -28.12 -5.11 -7.77
C PRO A 503 -27.95 -6.45 -8.50
N ALA A 504 -26.96 -6.59 -9.36
CA ALA A 504 -26.64 -7.82 -10.10
C ALA A 504 -26.40 -9.06 -9.20
N LEU A 505 -25.94 -8.88 -7.96
CA LEU A 505 -25.72 -9.99 -7.04
C LEU A 505 -27.03 -10.61 -6.53
N SER A 506 -28.13 -9.85 -6.53
CA SER A 506 -29.47 -10.35 -6.20
C SER A 506 -30.14 -11.14 -7.33
N ARG A 507 -29.63 -11.02 -8.56
CA ARG A 507 -30.18 -11.72 -9.74
C ARG A 507 -29.53 -13.10 -9.87
N ALA A 508 -30.32 -14.08 -10.33
CA ALA A 508 -29.83 -15.44 -10.54
C ALA A 508 -28.62 -15.45 -11.49
N PRO A 509 -27.61 -16.31 -11.26
CA PRO A 509 -26.48 -16.44 -12.16
C PRO A 509 -26.92 -16.86 -13.56
N GLY A 510 -26.15 -16.45 -14.57
CA GLY A 510 -26.26 -16.99 -15.92
C GLY A 510 -25.87 -18.48 -15.99
N PRO A 511 -25.76 -19.05 -17.20
CA PRO A 511 -25.26 -20.41 -17.38
C PRO A 511 -23.88 -20.61 -16.76
N ASP A 512 -23.53 -21.84 -16.37
CA ASP A 512 -22.25 -22.14 -15.70
C ASP A 512 -21.01 -21.68 -16.49
N GLU A 513 -21.08 -21.76 -17.83
CA GLU A 513 -20.02 -21.29 -18.75
C GLU A 513 -19.91 -19.75 -18.83
N ASP A 514 -20.96 -19.02 -18.45
CA ASP A 514 -21.00 -17.56 -18.48
C ASP A 514 -21.91 -17.00 -17.36
N PRO A 515 -21.45 -17.06 -16.09
CA PRO A 515 -22.30 -16.77 -14.94
C PRO A 515 -22.78 -15.32 -14.84
N ASN A 516 -22.19 -14.39 -15.60
CA ASN A 516 -22.54 -12.98 -15.58
C ASN A 516 -23.60 -12.61 -16.63
N ARG A 517 -23.88 -13.50 -17.58
CA ARG A 517 -24.79 -13.22 -18.68
C ARG A 517 -26.19 -12.86 -18.20
N GLY A 518 -26.67 -11.68 -18.59
CA GLY A 518 -28.00 -11.16 -18.26
C GLY A 518 -28.15 -10.60 -16.83
N ARG A 519 -27.06 -10.53 -16.04
CA ARG A 519 -27.14 -10.06 -14.64
C ARG A 519 -26.96 -8.56 -14.49
N PHE A 520 -26.38 -7.88 -15.48
CA PHE A 520 -25.94 -6.48 -15.38
C PHE A 520 -26.74 -5.55 -16.33
N GLY A 521 -28.00 -5.88 -16.55
CA GLY A 521 -28.92 -5.07 -17.38
C GLY A 521 -28.79 -5.29 -18.88
N GLY A 522 -27.83 -6.10 -19.34
CA GLY A 522 -27.72 -6.55 -20.74
C GLY A 522 -27.32 -5.48 -21.75
N ARG A 523 -26.95 -4.26 -21.31
CA ARG A 523 -26.58 -3.14 -22.19
C ARG A 523 -25.15 -2.69 -21.91
N ALA A 524 -24.38 -2.48 -22.98
CA ALA A 524 -23.02 -1.95 -22.88
C ALA A 524 -22.99 -0.42 -22.66
N ALA A 525 -24.12 0.27 -22.85
CA ALA A 525 -24.23 1.72 -22.67
C ALA A 525 -25.53 2.07 -21.93
N GLU A 526 -25.42 2.87 -20.86
CA GLU A 526 -26.54 3.33 -20.03
C GLU A 526 -26.11 4.57 -19.22
N GLY A 527 -27.01 5.53 -19.01
CA GLY A 527 -26.75 6.69 -18.13
C GLY A 527 -25.57 7.59 -18.52
N GLY A 528 -25.18 7.63 -19.80
CA GLY A 528 -24.03 8.40 -20.29
C GLY A 528 -22.67 7.72 -20.05
N PHE A 529 -22.67 6.43 -19.73
CA PHE A 529 -21.48 5.58 -19.61
C PHE A 529 -21.48 4.50 -20.70
N HIS A 530 -20.30 4.21 -21.24
CA HIS A 530 -20.09 3.22 -22.30
C HIS A 530 -19.00 2.22 -21.89
N LEU A 531 -19.34 0.94 -21.85
CA LEU A 531 -18.41 -0.18 -21.66
C LEU A 531 -17.98 -0.71 -23.03
N THR A 532 -16.67 -0.69 -23.28
CA THR A 532 -16.06 -1.18 -24.51
C THR A 532 -14.93 -2.17 -24.21
N ALA A 533 -14.63 -3.06 -25.16
CA ALA A 533 -13.48 -3.93 -25.08
C ALA A 533 -12.63 -3.86 -26.35
N ALA A 534 -11.31 -3.82 -26.18
CA ALA A 534 -10.33 -3.95 -27.26
C ALA A 534 -9.44 -5.17 -27.00
N PHE A 535 -8.86 -5.73 -28.07
CA PHE A 535 -8.07 -6.96 -28.01
C PHE A 535 -6.65 -6.73 -28.51
N GLU A 536 -5.68 -7.28 -27.78
CA GLU A 536 -4.28 -7.36 -28.21
C GLU A 536 -3.83 -8.82 -28.29
N PRO A 537 -3.06 -9.20 -29.33
CA PRO A 537 -2.49 -10.52 -29.43
C PRO A 537 -1.49 -10.78 -28.29
N THR A 538 -1.36 -12.05 -27.91
CA THR A 538 -0.31 -12.51 -27.00
C THR A 538 0.63 -13.48 -27.72
N GLU A 539 1.76 -13.83 -27.11
CA GLU A 539 2.69 -14.82 -27.66
C GLU A 539 2.04 -16.22 -27.79
N HIS A 540 1.04 -16.51 -26.95
CA HIS A 540 0.26 -17.74 -27.01
C HIS A 540 -1.04 -17.54 -27.78
N ARG A 541 -1.25 -18.33 -28.85
CA ARG A 541 -2.45 -18.25 -29.72
C ARG A 541 -3.76 -18.50 -28.98
N ASP A 542 -3.69 -19.22 -27.86
CA ASP A 542 -4.86 -19.56 -27.05
C ASP A 542 -5.20 -18.46 -26.03
N TRP A 543 -4.46 -17.36 -25.97
CA TRP A 543 -4.70 -16.28 -25.03
C TRP A 543 -4.84 -14.95 -25.76
N ALA A 544 -5.85 -14.17 -25.38
CA ALA A 544 -6.00 -12.78 -25.80
C ALA A 544 -5.85 -11.86 -24.60
N THR A 545 -5.20 -10.71 -24.80
CA THR A 545 -5.27 -9.62 -23.83
C THR A 545 -6.50 -8.78 -24.14
N VAL A 546 -7.42 -8.67 -23.19
CA VAL A 546 -8.65 -7.88 -23.29
C VAL A 546 -8.47 -6.60 -22.49
N ILE A 547 -8.83 -5.48 -23.11
CA ILE A 547 -8.77 -4.14 -22.54
C ILE A 547 -10.20 -3.64 -22.39
N LEU A 548 -10.71 -3.67 -21.17
CA LEU A 548 -12.03 -3.18 -20.82
C LEU A 548 -11.93 -1.69 -20.47
N THR A 549 -12.78 -0.87 -21.08
CA THR A 549 -12.83 0.57 -20.82
C THR A 549 -14.26 1.00 -20.58
N VAL A 550 -14.51 1.57 -19.40
CA VAL A 550 -15.73 2.33 -19.11
C VAL A 550 -15.41 3.79 -19.36
N GLU A 551 -16.09 4.39 -20.32
CA GLU A 551 -15.94 5.79 -20.68
C GLU A 551 -17.21 6.58 -20.31
N ALA A 552 -17.03 7.67 -19.58
CA ALA A 552 -18.07 8.63 -19.29
C ALA A 552 -18.13 9.70 -20.39
N GLU A 553 -19.34 10.03 -20.86
CA GLU A 553 -19.58 11.14 -21.78
C GLU A 553 -19.16 12.49 -21.15
N ARG A 554 -18.87 13.49 -21.99
CA ARG A 554 -18.47 14.84 -21.52
C ARG A 554 -19.52 15.52 -20.62
N SER A 555 -20.78 15.13 -20.74
CA SER A 555 -21.88 15.61 -19.90
C SER A 555 -21.83 15.03 -18.49
N VAL A 556 -21.26 13.84 -18.33
CA VAL A 556 -21.11 13.12 -17.07
C VAL A 556 -19.84 13.61 -16.39
N ARG A 557 -20.00 14.11 -15.16
CA ARG A 557 -18.90 14.74 -14.42
C ARG A 557 -18.38 13.76 -13.37
N ILE A 558 -17.11 13.39 -13.51
CA ILE A 558 -16.41 12.39 -12.70
C ILE A 558 -15.51 13.10 -11.68
N GLY A 559 -15.69 12.81 -10.40
CA GLY A 559 -14.86 13.32 -9.32
C GLY A 559 -13.59 12.48 -9.11
N LEU A 560 -12.57 13.06 -8.48
CA LEU A 560 -11.39 12.27 -8.07
C LEU A 560 -11.80 11.19 -7.05
N GLY A 561 -11.42 9.95 -7.34
CA GLY A 561 -11.75 8.79 -6.51
C GLY A 561 -13.05 8.07 -6.89
N ASP A 562 -13.82 8.59 -7.85
CA ASP A 562 -14.94 7.84 -8.45
C ASP A 562 -14.40 6.55 -9.10
N PHE A 563 -15.20 5.48 -9.06
CA PHE A 563 -14.75 4.16 -9.49
C PHE A 563 -15.89 3.33 -10.10
N ALA A 564 -15.51 2.29 -10.83
CA ALA A 564 -16.39 1.26 -11.36
C ALA A 564 -15.97 -0.11 -10.81
N TRP A 565 -16.95 -0.94 -10.44
CA TRP A 565 -16.72 -2.36 -10.16
C TRP A 565 -16.78 -3.12 -11.48
N PHE A 566 -15.72 -3.86 -11.82
CA PHE A 566 -15.70 -4.82 -12.92
C PHE A 566 -15.89 -6.22 -12.34
N VAL A 567 -16.90 -6.94 -12.84
CA VAL A 567 -17.19 -8.32 -12.47
C VAL A 567 -16.86 -9.21 -13.66
N LEU A 568 -15.85 -10.05 -13.46
CA LEU A 568 -15.29 -10.99 -14.42
C LEU A 568 -15.85 -12.40 -14.19
N HIS A 569 -15.40 -13.36 -15.02
CA HIS A 569 -15.69 -14.76 -14.82
C HIS A 569 -15.10 -15.27 -13.47
N PRO A 570 -15.71 -16.26 -12.78
CA PRO A 570 -15.18 -16.81 -11.53
C PRO A 570 -13.77 -17.45 -11.61
N THR A 571 -13.27 -17.73 -12.82
CA THR A 571 -11.91 -18.25 -13.03
C THR A 571 -10.83 -17.19 -12.84
N PHE A 572 -11.18 -15.92 -12.68
CA PHE A 572 -10.25 -14.85 -12.34
C PHE A 572 -10.10 -14.75 -10.82
N ALA A 573 -8.86 -14.53 -10.35
CA ALA A 573 -8.55 -14.31 -8.95
C ALA A 573 -7.93 -12.91 -8.78
N PRO A 574 -8.68 -11.90 -8.30
CA PRO A 574 -10.11 -11.92 -7.93
C PRO A 574 -11.06 -11.82 -9.16
N SER A 575 -12.31 -12.26 -8.99
CA SER A 575 -13.35 -12.20 -10.02
C SER A 575 -14.13 -10.89 -10.03
N ALA A 576 -14.01 -10.05 -9.00
CA ALA A 576 -14.57 -8.70 -8.96
C ALA A 576 -13.50 -7.70 -8.52
N LEU A 577 -13.40 -6.58 -9.25
CA LEU A 577 -12.33 -5.59 -9.08
C LEU A 577 -12.89 -4.18 -9.05
N LYS A 578 -12.47 -3.41 -8.05
CA LYS A 578 -12.71 -1.98 -7.97
C LYS A 578 -11.68 -1.25 -8.81
N VAL A 579 -12.11 -0.48 -9.81
CA VAL A 579 -11.24 0.27 -10.73
C VAL A 579 -11.58 1.75 -10.70
N ALA A 580 -10.63 2.59 -10.29
CA ALA A 580 -10.81 4.04 -10.23
C ALA A 580 -10.80 4.69 -11.62
N PHE A 581 -11.56 5.76 -11.78
CA PHE A 581 -11.50 6.61 -12.96
C PHE A 581 -10.22 7.46 -12.98
N ARG A 582 -9.65 7.61 -14.17
CA ARG A 582 -8.62 8.61 -14.48
C ARG A 582 -9.15 9.50 -15.60
N GLY A 583 -9.47 10.75 -15.26
CA GLY A 583 -10.27 11.60 -16.15
C GLY A 583 -11.67 11.00 -16.34
N ASN A 584 -12.09 10.81 -17.58
CA ASN A 584 -13.40 10.25 -17.92
C ASN A 584 -13.40 8.73 -18.15
N ARG A 585 -12.29 8.02 -17.89
CA ARG A 585 -12.17 6.58 -18.19
C ARG A 585 -11.72 5.75 -16.99
N ALA A 586 -12.37 4.61 -16.78
CA ALA A 586 -11.88 3.52 -15.93
C ALA A 586 -11.48 2.35 -16.82
N ARG A 587 -10.22 1.90 -16.73
CA ARG A 587 -9.64 0.91 -17.65
C ARG A 587 -9.09 -0.29 -16.89
N LEU A 588 -9.51 -1.49 -17.31
CA LEU A 588 -9.05 -2.77 -16.77
C LEU A 588 -8.43 -3.60 -17.89
N ARG A 589 -7.28 -4.23 -17.62
CA ARG A 589 -6.57 -5.08 -18.57
C ARG A 589 -6.49 -6.50 -18.02
N ILE A 590 -6.96 -7.47 -18.80
CA ILE A 590 -7.00 -8.89 -18.42
C ILE A 590 -6.46 -9.78 -19.54
N GLN A 591 -6.04 -10.99 -19.21
CA GLN A 591 -5.78 -12.07 -20.14
C GLN A 591 -6.78 -13.19 -19.96
N ALA A 592 -7.40 -13.61 -21.05
CA ALA A 592 -8.44 -14.61 -21.05
C ALA A 592 -8.17 -15.68 -22.11
N TRP A 593 -8.58 -16.90 -21.77
CA TRP A 593 -8.78 -18.02 -22.68
C TRP A 593 -10.29 -18.22 -22.77
N GLY A 594 -10.90 -17.94 -23.93
CA GLY A 594 -12.36 -17.89 -24.06
C GLY A 594 -12.99 -16.50 -23.79
N GLY A 595 -14.14 -16.24 -24.40
CA GLY A 595 -14.96 -15.06 -24.17
C GLY A 595 -16.09 -15.34 -23.18
N PHE A 596 -16.39 -14.33 -22.37
CA PHE A 596 -17.42 -14.38 -21.33
C PHE A 596 -18.10 -13.02 -21.22
N THR A 597 -19.16 -12.93 -20.41
CA THR A 597 -19.84 -11.67 -20.14
C THR A 597 -19.16 -10.92 -18.98
N VAL A 598 -18.75 -9.69 -19.25
CA VAL A 598 -18.24 -8.75 -18.23
C VAL A 598 -19.39 -7.90 -17.73
N GLY A 599 -19.56 -7.85 -16.41
CA GLY A 599 -20.46 -6.92 -15.74
C GLY A 599 -19.70 -5.70 -15.21
N VAL A 600 -20.34 -4.54 -15.24
CA VAL A 600 -19.84 -3.33 -14.58
C VAL A 600 -20.93 -2.71 -13.73
N TRP A 601 -20.57 -2.21 -12.55
CA TRP A 601 -21.45 -1.41 -11.70
C TRP A 601 -20.77 -0.11 -11.26
N LEU A 602 -21.47 1.01 -11.46
CA LEU A 602 -21.05 2.34 -11.05
C LEU A 602 -21.91 2.79 -9.87
N PRO A 603 -21.45 2.61 -8.61
CA PRO A 603 -22.32 2.76 -7.44
C PRO A 603 -22.82 4.19 -7.23
N LYS A 604 -21.97 5.20 -7.48
CA LYS A 604 -22.35 6.62 -7.34
C LYS A 604 -23.41 7.07 -8.35
N ALA A 605 -23.38 6.48 -9.56
CA ALA A 605 -24.36 6.76 -10.61
C ALA A 605 -25.59 5.82 -10.55
N GLY A 606 -25.50 4.72 -9.80
CA GLY A 606 -26.53 3.67 -9.79
C GLY A 606 -26.67 2.94 -11.14
N VAL A 607 -25.61 2.89 -11.95
CA VAL A 607 -25.64 2.34 -13.33
C VAL A 607 -25.00 0.95 -13.37
N GLU A 608 -25.60 0.04 -14.14
CA GLU A 608 -25.05 -1.28 -14.47
C GLU A 608 -24.81 -1.37 -15.99
N LEU A 609 -23.68 -1.93 -16.40
CA LEU A 609 -23.35 -2.17 -17.81
C LEU A 609 -22.95 -3.64 -18.00
N GLU A 610 -23.25 -4.18 -19.17
CA GLU A 610 -22.96 -5.58 -19.53
C GLU A 610 -22.33 -5.65 -20.93
N CYS A 611 -21.24 -6.40 -21.05
CA CYS A 611 -20.53 -6.60 -22.32
C CYS A 611 -20.17 -8.07 -22.52
N ASP A 612 -20.76 -8.70 -23.53
CA ASP A 612 -20.48 -10.08 -23.95
C ASP A 612 -19.28 -10.10 -24.91
N LEU A 613 -18.10 -10.51 -24.41
CA LEU A 613 -16.85 -10.44 -25.18
C LEU A 613 -16.88 -11.30 -26.45
N ALA A 614 -17.65 -12.39 -26.44
CA ALA A 614 -17.77 -13.30 -27.58
C ALA A 614 -18.57 -12.72 -28.74
N LYS A 615 -19.37 -11.66 -28.50
CA LYS A 615 -20.22 -11.02 -29.51
C LYS A 615 -19.57 -9.80 -30.18
N ILE A 616 -18.38 -9.40 -29.74
CA ILE A 616 -17.70 -8.25 -30.31
C ILE A 616 -17.12 -8.65 -31.68
N GLU A 617 -17.42 -7.87 -32.72
CA GLU A 617 -17.03 -8.18 -34.10
C GLU A 617 -15.50 -8.31 -34.26
N SER A 618 -14.75 -7.43 -33.59
CA SER A 618 -13.28 -7.44 -33.58
C SER A 618 -12.66 -8.45 -32.62
N ALA A 619 -13.44 -9.33 -31.99
CA ALA A 619 -12.94 -10.33 -31.07
C ALA A 619 -12.14 -11.41 -31.83
N PRO A 620 -10.94 -11.79 -31.36
CA PRO A 620 -10.19 -12.90 -31.94
C PRO A 620 -10.96 -14.21 -31.75
N ASP A 621 -10.70 -15.21 -32.59
CA ASP A 621 -11.51 -16.44 -32.62
C ASP A 621 -11.53 -17.18 -31.28
N ILE A 622 -10.43 -17.13 -30.53
CA ILE A 622 -10.36 -17.68 -29.17
C ILE A 622 -11.36 -17.04 -28.20
N MET A 623 -11.74 -15.77 -28.40
CA MET A 623 -12.77 -15.10 -27.58
C MET A 623 -14.19 -15.43 -28.05
N LYS A 624 -14.36 -16.02 -29.23
CA LYS A 624 -15.66 -16.53 -29.69
C LYS A 624 -15.96 -17.93 -29.14
N LEU A 625 -14.93 -18.61 -28.65
CA LEU A 625 -15.04 -19.84 -27.88
C LEU A 625 -15.43 -19.45 -26.44
N ARG A 626 -16.42 -20.13 -25.85
CA ARG A 626 -16.85 -19.95 -24.47
C ARG A 626 -16.16 -20.96 -23.57
#